data_AF-A0A954HP06-F1
#
_entry.id   AF-A0A954HP06-F1
#
_cell.length_a   1.000
_cell.length_b   1.000
_cell.length_c   1.000
_cell.angle_alpha   90.00
_cell.angle_beta   90.00
_cell.angle_gamma   90.00
#
_symmetry.space_group_name_H-M   'P 1'
#
loop_
_entity.id
_entity.type
_entity.pdbx_description
1 polymer ?
#
loop_
_entity_poly.entity_id
_entity_poly.type
_entity_poly.pdbx_seq_one_letter_code
_entity_poly.pdbx_strand_id
1 'polypeptide(L)'
;AHFRDRAKPTYFVHRDANMGPWHDLFRELIQDGIVRDLPVERITDFVSDVLYGTMFTNYFSGRKSTLVSQSENILEMVFHGLLVRGKTPSDSLNQSSD
;
A
#
# COMPACT_ATOMS: atom_id res chain seq x y z
N ALA A 1 14.04 20.10 11.88
CA ALA A 1 13.34 19.11 12.71
C ALA A 1 11.97 19.68 13.12
N HIS A 2 10.88 19.31 12.45
CA HIS A 2 9.58 19.99 12.61
C HIS A 2 8.39 19.02 12.72
N PHE A 3 8.38 18.16 13.75
CA PHE A 3 7.16 17.46 14.18
C PHE A 3 7.17 17.30 15.69
N ARG A 4 7.27 18.42 16.41
CA ARG A 4 7.17 18.45 17.87
C ARG A 4 5.76 18.90 18.19
N ASP A 5 4.99 18.03 18.85
CA ASP A 5 3.64 18.24 19.40
C ASP A 5 2.41 18.13 18.47
N ARG A 6 2.36 17.11 17.59
CA ARG A 6 1.05 16.61 17.14
C ARG A 6 0.69 15.36 17.93
N ALA A 7 -0.47 15.39 18.59
CA ALA A 7 -1.11 14.17 19.12
C ALA A 7 -1.06 13.08 18.05
N LYS A 8 -0.76 11.83 18.45
CA LYS A 8 -0.65 10.67 17.54
C LYS A 8 -1.84 10.73 16.58
N PRO A 9 -1.64 10.91 15.25
CA PRO A 9 -2.76 11.02 14.32
C PRO A 9 -3.73 9.86 14.54
N THR A 10 -5.03 10.14 14.56
CA THR A 10 -6.08 9.17 14.93
C THR A 10 -5.95 7.86 14.16
N TYR A 11 -5.43 7.94 12.94
CA TYR A 11 -5.00 6.80 12.13
C TYR A 11 -4.17 5.76 12.89
N PHE A 12 -3.09 6.17 13.58
CA PHE A 12 -2.22 5.22 14.28
C PHE A 12 -2.91 4.56 15.47
N VAL A 13 -3.83 5.27 16.13
CA VAL A 13 -4.63 4.71 17.23
C VAL A 13 -5.59 3.65 16.71
N HIS A 14 -6.24 3.92 15.57
CA HIS A 14 -7.14 2.96 14.93
C HIS A 14 -6.41 1.80 14.24
N ARG A 15 -5.22 2.03 13.68
CA ARG A 15 -4.37 0.99 13.08
C ARG A 15 -4.01 -0.06 14.12
N ASP A 16 -3.40 0.37 15.22
CA ASP A 16 -2.90 -0.54 16.26
C ASP A 16 -4.04 -1.41 16.84
N ALA A 17 -5.24 -0.83 16.99
CA ALA A 17 -6.40 -1.52 17.55
C ALA A 17 -7.10 -2.49 16.57
N ASN A 18 -6.96 -2.30 15.25
CA ASN A 18 -7.72 -3.06 14.24
C ASN A 18 -6.84 -3.97 13.37
N MET A 19 -5.57 -4.17 13.71
CA MET A 19 -4.64 -4.93 12.87
C MET A 19 -4.89 -6.45 12.91
N GLY A 20 -5.45 -6.98 13.99
CA GLY A 20 -5.70 -8.43 14.16
C GLY A 20 -6.49 -9.05 13.00
N PRO A 21 -7.70 -8.55 12.67
CA PRO A 21 -8.48 -9.07 11.54
C PRO A 21 -7.75 -9.00 10.18
N TRP A 22 -6.93 -7.98 9.97
CA TRP A 22 -6.11 -7.87 8.74
C TRP A 22 -5.01 -8.93 8.71
N HIS A 23 -4.39 -9.22 9.85
CA HIS A 23 -3.40 -10.30 9.93
C HIS A 23 -4.01 -11.66 9.62
N ASP A 24 -5.20 -11.93 10.15
CA ASP A 24 -5.89 -13.19 9.91
C ASP A 24 -6.28 -13.36 8.45
N LEU A 25 -6.84 -12.31 7.83
CA LEU A 25 -7.16 -12.29 6.40
C LEU A 25 -5.92 -12.58 5.53
N PHE A 26 -4.80 -11.89 5.78
CA PHE A 26 -3.59 -12.11 4.97
C PHE A 26 -2.99 -13.49 5.19
N ARG A 27 -3.12 -14.07 6.40
CA ARG A 27 -2.68 -15.44 6.67
C ARG A 27 -3.47 -16.46 5.86
N GLU A 28 -4.79 -16.30 5.77
CA GLU A 28 -5.66 -17.14 4.92
C GLU A 28 -5.27 -17.00 3.44
N LEU A 29 -5.12 -15.77 2.94
CA LEU A 29 -4.73 -15.53 1.54
C LEU A 29 -3.36 -16.10 1.18
N ILE A 30 -2.42 -16.16 2.13
CA ILE A 30 -1.12 -16.82 1.94
C ILE A 30 -1.29 -18.34 1.88
N GLN A 31 -2.09 -18.91 2.78
CA GLN A 31 -2.37 -20.36 2.80
C GLN A 31 -3.03 -20.83 1.50
N ASP A 32 -3.91 -20.00 0.93
CA ASP A 32 -4.59 -20.28 -0.34
C ASP A 32 -3.70 -20.03 -1.58
N GLY A 33 -2.46 -19.57 -1.40
CA GLY A 33 -1.53 -19.29 -2.49
C GLY A 33 -1.91 -18.05 -3.33
N ILE A 34 -2.83 -17.22 -2.83
CA ILE A 34 -3.26 -15.97 -3.48
C ILE A 34 -2.23 -14.87 -3.25
N VAL A 35 -1.70 -14.78 -2.03
CA VAL A 35 -0.65 -13.83 -1.63
C VAL A 35 0.66 -14.58 -1.43
N ARG A 36 1.78 -13.93 -1.79
CA ARG A 36 3.13 -14.49 -1.59
C ARG A 36 3.38 -14.75 -0.10
N ASP A 37 4.05 -15.86 0.20
CA ASP A 37 4.48 -16.21 1.56
C ASP A 37 5.52 -15.21 2.07
N LEU A 38 5.02 -14.21 2.81
CA LEU A 38 5.77 -13.13 3.44
C LEU A 38 5.25 -12.96 4.86
N PRO A 39 6.06 -12.42 5.80
CA PRO A 39 5.57 -12.08 7.13
C PRO A 39 4.34 -11.17 7.02
N VAL A 40 3.25 -11.57 7.66
CA VAL A 40 1.95 -10.88 7.55
C VAL A 40 2.06 -9.44 8.03
N GLU A 41 2.80 -9.21 9.11
CA GLU A 41 3.07 -7.89 9.68
C GLU A 41 3.79 -6.99 8.68
N ARG A 42 4.71 -7.55 7.89
CA ARG A 42 5.41 -6.80 6.85
C ARG A 42 4.46 -6.33 5.75
N ILE A 43 3.48 -7.16 5.39
CA ILE A 43 2.49 -6.83 4.37
C ILE A 43 1.58 -5.73 4.90
N THR A 44 0.97 -5.94 6.06
CA THR A 44 0.00 -5.00 6.64
C THR A 44 0.62 -3.66 7.01
N ASP A 45 1.86 -3.65 7.52
CA ASP A 45 2.60 -2.42 7.79
C ASP A 45 2.88 -1.64 6.50
N PHE A 46 3.33 -2.32 5.45
CA PHE A 46 3.59 -1.67 4.16
C PHE A 46 2.32 -1.08 3.54
N VAL A 47 1.22 -1.85 3.48
CA VAL A 47 -0.06 -1.35 2.94
C VAL A 47 -0.56 -0.15 3.76
N SER A 48 -0.46 -0.23 5.08
CA SER A 48 -0.83 0.84 6.01
C SER A 48 -0.04 2.12 5.75
N ASP A 49 1.28 2.01 5.64
CA ASP A 49 2.18 3.15 5.46
C ASP A 49 1.94 3.85 4.10
N VAL A 50 1.68 3.09 3.03
CA VAL A 50 1.35 3.65 1.72
C VAL A 50 0.01 4.40 1.76
N LEU A 51 -1.04 3.77 2.29
CA LEU A 51 -2.36 4.38 2.43
C LEU A 51 -2.29 5.68 3.25
N TYR A 52 -1.62 5.63 4.40
CA TYR A 52 -1.48 6.79 5.27
C TYR A 52 -0.65 7.89 4.63
N GLY A 53 0.48 7.56 3.99
CA GLY A 53 1.34 8.51 3.30
C GLY A 53 0.60 9.25 2.18
N THR A 54 -0.24 8.55 1.42
CA THR A 54 -1.07 9.18 0.40
C THR A 54 -2.17 10.06 1.00
N MET A 55 -2.88 9.61 2.03
CA MET A 55 -3.86 10.45 2.73
C MET A 55 -3.23 11.72 3.30
N PHE A 56 -2.07 11.60 3.94
CA PHE A 56 -1.31 12.71 4.49
C PHE A 56 -0.92 13.72 3.39
N THR A 57 -0.33 13.24 2.30
CA THR A 57 0.10 14.10 1.18
C THR A 57 -1.09 14.81 0.54
N ASN A 58 -2.22 14.13 0.37
CA ASN A 58 -3.42 14.71 -0.24
C ASN A 58 -4.09 15.76 0.66
N TYR A 59 -4.11 15.54 1.98
CA TYR A 59 -4.56 16.55 2.95
C TYR A 59 -3.75 17.84 2.82
N PHE A 60 -2.41 17.74 2.72
CA PHE A 60 -1.54 18.92 2.56
C PHE A 60 -1.60 19.56 1.17
N SER A 61 -1.86 18.78 0.11
CA SER A 61 -1.88 19.26 -1.27
C SER A 61 -3.23 19.86 -1.71
N GLY A 62 -4.26 19.80 -0.86
CA GLY A 62 -5.61 20.32 -1.18
C GLY A 62 -6.31 19.57 -2.33
N ARG A 63 -5.91 18.33 -2.61
CA ARG A 63 -6.38 17.56 -3.78
C ARG A 63 -7.83 17.09 -3.56
N LYS A 64 -8.73 17.36 -4.52
CA LYS A 64 -10.18 17.02 -4.45
C LYS A 64 -10.52 15.63 -5.01
N SER A 65 -9.83 14.57 -4.60
CA SER A 65 -10.27 13.20 -4.88
C SER A 65 -10.96 12.61 -3.66
N THR A 66 -11.99 11.80 -3.84
CA THR A 66 -12.68 11.14 -2.72
C THR A 66 -11.74 10.13 -2.04
N LEU A 67 -11.88 9.94 -0.73
CA LEU A 67 -11.06 8.96 0.00
C LEU A 67 -11.19 7.55 -0.59
N VAL A 68 -12.41 7.17 -0.99
CA VAL A 68 -12.71 5.87 -1.60
C VAL A 68 -11.89 5.64 -2.87
N SER A 69 -11.97 6.56 -3.84
CA SER A 69 -11.26 6.42 -5.11
C SER A 69 -9.74 6.40 -4.93
N GLN A 70 -9.21 7.10 -3.93
CA GLN A 70 -7.78 7.05 -3.63
C GLN A 70 -7.37 5.70 -3.05
N SER A 71 -8.13 5.18 -2.08
CA SER A 71 -7.88 3.87 -1.49
C SER A 71 -7.92 2.77 -2.55
N GLU A 72 -8.90 2.79 -3.46
CA GLU A 72 -9.00 1.83 -4.57
C GLU A 72 -7.76 1.88 -5.47
N ASN A 73 -7.34 3.07 -5.91
CA ASN A 73 -6.16 3.24 -6.76
C ASN A 73 -4.87 2.75 -6.07
N ILE A 74 -4.71 3.02 -4.78
CA ILE A 74 -3.54 2.58 -4.03
C ILE A 74 -3.51 1.04 -3.93
N LEU A 75 -4.65 0.42 -3.59
CA LEU A 75 -4.74 -1.02 -3.47
C LEU A 75 -4.52 -1.71 -4.82
N GLU A 76 -5.04 -1.14 -5.91
CA GLU A 76 -4.76 -1.62 -7.27
C GLU A 76 -3.25 -1.63 -7.53
N MET A 77 -2.56 -0.50 -7.31
CA MET A 77 -1.11 -0.42 -7.53
C MET A 77 -0.31 -1.35 -6.61
N VAL A 78 -0.72 -1.51 -5.35
CA VAL A 78 -0.05 -2.37 -4.38
C VAL A 78 -0.20 -3.84 -4.73
N PHE A 79 -1.41 -4.28 -5.10
CA PHE A 79 -1.68 -5.69 -5.38
C PHE A 79 -1.37 -6.11 -6.81
N HIS A 80 -1.41 -5.19 -7.77
CA HIS A 80 -1.23 -5.51 -9.19
C HIS A 80 0.10 -5.02 -9.73
N GLY A 81 0.77 -4.11 -9.01
CA GLY A 81 2.04 -3.53 -9.40
C GLY A 81 1.91 -2.62 -10.63
N LEU A 82 3.00 -1.93 -10.96
CA LEU A 82 3.05 -1.03 -12.13
C LEU A 82 3.46 -1.75 -13.43
N LEU A 83 4.00 -2.96 -13.32
CA LEU A 83 4.56 -3.66 -14.46
C LEU A 83 3.46 -4.45 -15.18
N VAL A 84 3.45 -4.32 -16.51
CA VAL A 84 2.66 -5.18 -17.39
C VAL A 84 3.18 -6.61 -17.25
N ARG A 85 2.28 -7.57 -17.00
CA ARG A 85 2.64 -8.99 -16.82
C ARG A 85 3.56 -9.49 -17.95
N GLY A 86 4.62 -10.18 -17.58
CA GLY A 86 5.55 -10.81 -18.51
C GLY A 86 6.48 -9.83 -19.25
N LYS A 87 6.47 -8.54 -18.91
CA LYS A 87 7.45 -7.57 -19.40
C LYS A 87 8.28 -7.05 -18.24
N THR A 88 9.56 -7.37 -18.27
CA THR A 88 10.54 -6.70 -17.45
C THR A 88 11.06 -5.47 -18.19
N PRO A 89 11.47 -4.38 -17.50
CA PRO A 89 12.07 -3.21 -18.15
C PRO A 89 13.28 -3.56 -19.04
N SER A 90 13.98 -4.65 -18.70
CA SER A 90 15.06 -5.27 -19.48
C SER A 90 14.61 -5.81 -20.84
N ASP A 91 13.37 -6.30 -20.98
CA ASP A 91 12.86 -6.87 -22.24
C ASP A 91 12.60 -5.78 -23.31
N SER A 92 12.31 -4.55 -22.87
CA SER A 92 12.08 -3.39 -23.74
C SER A 92 13.34 -2.70 -24.22
N LEU A 93 14.45 -2.79 -23.48
CA LEU A 93 15.74 -2.16 -23.85
C LEU A 93 16.47 -2.94 -24.95
N ASN A 94 16.19 -4.23 -25.11
CA ASN A 94 16.80 -5.08 -26.12
C ASN A 94 16.04 -5.11 -27.46
N GLN A 95 14.85 -4.50 -27.57
CA GLN A 95 14.05 -4.47 -28.81
C GLN A 95 14.19 -3.18 -29.62
N SER A 96 14.97 -2.21 -29.13
CA SER A 96 15.22 -0.92 -29.80
C SER A 96 16.58 -0.86 -30.51
N SER A 97 17.17 -2.00 -30.85
CA SER A 97 18.49 -2.08 -31.50
C SER A 97 18.48 -2.82 -32.84
N ASP A 98 17.31 -3.09 -33.42
CA ASP A 98 17.16 -3.59 -34.80
C ASP A 98 16.67 -2.47 -35.74
#